data_AF-A0A966RST7-F1
#
_entry.id   AF-A0A966RST7-F1
#
_cell.length_a   1.000
_cell.length_b   1.000
_cell.length_c   1.000
_cell.angle_alpha   90.00
_cell.angle_beta   90.00
_cell.angle_gamma   90.00
#
_symmetry.space_group_name_H-M   'P 1'
#
loop_
_entity.id
_entity.type
_entity.pdbx_description
1 polymer ?
#
loop_
_entity_poly.entity_id
_entity_poly.type
_entity_poly.pdbx_seq_one_letter_code
_entity_poly.pdbx_strand_id
1 'polypeptide(L)'
;MNLGVPGRILANEQLAQRDPRLKTLLFGANRVLDAESQRFLQADPLGAAGDRDPYRYAEGQPWRYVDPWGLAKLTYFAILQSEHGKPSASTQGFSPGRWSFLLEAIAPAQTAPGSSLSGWQGLQNEYAKTQQSLLFDGQGSFRLSQQDPLLGRWFGEDSLRFQADQGDEVMQGFRQHYGGSLISQSAFVIEDFDDNQATRLMALLSRDQKARRACLQPTTPMLPSMKFNDGSADLRPDAPQGQGSSVQRLLECETATSGIPEPLYLGLYANAQERARVERLQAAAQLQEAPAPSSIQSDCSKDACRSKTAIAVNGREYFASYGSTQFVLETFLRTLRQDVLHATDLDPRTLSWLGLDQSIKDTSGQSRSMSWWINQGIARAQSAAQAFDALRARHGKGLSQQAALELWNKMTATQQLQWQASSGLDREAFVDILGFSPDGRARTESEARNAFAAHAVFRLGSGNSAGFGDWLKALFSDQARFGLISRLLLRQHLRTLLAEPALQTRLSNLESPTTKAFDQRQQSIEQDIAYRVALMHNGGKQAAGALDPNRKPPAYLQRYAEEFMRVAGRGNWQALRCGQSLGLAGLQMQTLKLA
;
A
#
# COMPACT_ATOMS: atom_id res chain seq x y z
N MET A 1 31.89 -25.29 26.30
CA MET A 1 30.79 -25.27 25.31
C MET A 1 31.07 -24.08 24.41
N ASN A 2 31.71 -24.31 23.26
CA ASN A 2 32.12 -23.22 22.35
C ASN A 2 30.93 -22.79 21.49
N LEU A 3 30.39 -21.60 21.76
CA LEU A 3 29.34 -20.98 20.95
C LEU A 3 30.00 -20.33 19.72
N GLY A 4 30.19 -21.13 18.67
CA GLY A 4 30.51 -20.65 17.33
C GLY A 4 29.25 -20.45 16.48
N VAL A 5 29.44 -19.94 15.26
CA VAL A 5 28.41 -19.78 14.20
C VAL A 5 27.47 -21.00 14.17
N PRO A 6 26.13 -20.83 14.11
CA PRO A 6 25.18 -21.93 14.21
C PRO A 6 25.49 -23.06 13.21
N GLY A 7 25.49 -24.32 13.68
CA GLY A 7 25.75 -25.51 12.84
C GLY A 7 27.23 -25.82 12.54
N ARG A 8 28.20 -25.08 13.10
CA ARG A 8 29.63 -25.28 12.86
C ARG A 8 30.42 -25.48 14.15
N ILE A 9 31.48 -26.29 14.09
CA ILE A 9 32.30 -26.66 15.25
C ILE A 9 33.73 -26.16 15.04
N LEU A 10 34.32 -25.55 16.07
CA LEU A 10 35.75 -25.23 16.10
C LEU A 10 36.57 -26.51 16.28
N ALA A 11 37.82 -26.53 15.77
CA ALA A 11 38.74 -27.62 16.08
C ALA A 11 38.87 -27.81 17.60
N ASN A 12 38.99 -29.07 18.05
CA ASN A 12 39.27 -29.40 19.43
C ASN A 12 40.53 -28.65 19.91
N GLU A 13 40.49 -28.08 21.12
CA GLU A 13 41.58 -27.30 21.73
C GLU A 13 42.94 -28.01 21.71
N GLN A 14 43.00 -29.34 21.84
CA GLN A 14 44.25 -30.12 21.75
C GLN A 14 44.85 -30.14 20.34
N LEU A 15 44.02 -30.10 19.29
CA LEU A 15 44.45 -30.03 17.89
C LEU A 15 44.86 -28.59 17.52
N ALA A 16 44.10 -27.60 18.01
CA ALA A 16 44.39 -26.18 17.81
C ALA A 16 45.67 -25.69 18.51
N GLN A 17 46.15 -26.42 19.53
CA GLN A 17 47.47 -26.19 20.15
C GLN A 17 48.63 -26.73 19.29
N ARG A 18 48.39 -27.72 18.42
CA ARG A 18 49.41 -28.33 17.55
C ARG A 18 49.55 -27.63 16.20
N ASP A 19 48.48 -27.05 15.67
CA ASP A 19 48.52 -26.18 14.49
C ASP A 19 47.68 -24.92 14.73
N PRO A 20 48.32 -23.75 14.92
CA PRO A 20 47.64 -22.49 15.18
C PRO A 20 46.62 -22.10 14.10
N ARG A 21 46.77 -22.58 12.85
CA ARG A 21 45.85 -22.28 11.74
C ARG A 21 44.48 -22.90 11.95
N LEU A 22 44.37 -23.96 12.76
CA LEU A 22 43.10 -24.62 13.04
C LEU A 22 42.18 -23.80 13.98
N LYS A 23 42.70 -22.72 14.59
CA LYS A 23 41.93 -21.82 15.47
C LYS A 23 40.92 -20.94 14.71
N THR A 24 41.19 -20.64 13.44
CA THR A 24 40.31 -19.81 12.60
C THR A 24 39.37 -20.65 11.74
N LEU A 25 39.52 -21.97 11.73
CA LEU A 25 38.71 -22.86 10.90
C LEU A 25 37.44 -23.33 11.61
N LEU A 26 36.31 -23.14 10.94
CA LEU A 26 34.99 -23.60 11.33
C LEU A 26 34.61 -24.80 10.46
N PHE A 27 34.58 -25.97 11.08
CA PHE A 27 34.29 -27.23 10.41
C PHE A 27 32.76 -27.39 10.26
N GLY A 28 32.31 -27.49 9.02
CA GLY A 28 30.96 -27.92 8.64
C GLY A 28 31.00 -29.27 7.93
N ALA A 29 29.84 -29.90 7.71
CA ALA A 29 29.75 -31.27 7.17
C ALA A 29 30.40 -31.45 5.79
N ASN A 30 30.23 -30.48 4.88
CA ASN A 30 30.67 -30.61 3.49
C ASN A 30 31.82 -29.66 3.12
N ARG A 31 32.02 -28.58 3.89
CA ARG A 31 33.05 -27.56 3.64
C ARG A 31 33.55 -26.96 4.95
N VAL A 32 34.83 -26.59 4.96
CA VAL A 32 35.52 -25.88 6.03
C VAL A 32 35.51 -24.40 5.70
N LEU A 33 34.98 -23.59 6.62
CA LEU A 33 34.96 -22.14 6.53
C LEU A 33 36.18 -21.60 7.26
N ASP A 34 36.95 -20.75 6.60
CA ASP A 34 37.93 -19.91 7.29
C ASP A 34 37.23 -18.67 7.84
N ALA A 35 37.20 -18.55 9.16
CA ALA A 35 36.51 -17.46 9.84
C ALA A 35 37.22 -16.11 9.70
N GLU A 36 38.51 -16.10 9.34
CA GLU A 36 39.25 -14.86 9.13
C GLU A 36 38.94 -14.25 7.76
N SER A 37 38.99 -15.06 6.71
CA SER A 37 38.66 -14.62 5.34
C SER A 37 37.17 -14.67 5.01
N GLN A 38 36.33 -15.31 5.85
CA GLN A 38 34.91 -15.57 5.59
C GLN A 38 34.66 -16.28 4.25
N ARG A 39 35.54 -17.22 3.89
CA ARG A 39 35.46 -18.01 2.66
C ARG A 39 35.63 -19.49 2.94
N PHE A 40 35.02 -20.31 2.10
CA PHE A 40 35.24 -21.74 2.13
C PHE A 40 36.63 -22.09 1.59
N LEU A 41 37.28 -23.09 2.19
CA LEU A 41 38.54 -23.64 1.70
C LEU A 41 38.34 -24.59 0.51
N GLN A 42 37.10 -25.07 0.32
CA GLN A 42 36.71 -25.94 -0.78
C GLN A 42 35.64 -25.24 -1.64
N ALA A 43 35.69 -25.49 -2.95
CA ALA A 43 34.64 -25.03 -3.87
C ALA A 43 33.31 -25.71 -3.52
N ASP A 44 32.21 -25.04 -3.83
CA ASP A 44 30.86 -25.60 -3.65
C ASP A 44 30.72 -26.92 -4.45
N PRO A 45 30.40 -28.04 -3.78
CA PRO A 45 30.22 -29.33 -4.46
C PRO A 45 29.02 -29.35 -5.42
N LEU A 46 28.11 -28.37 -5.34
CA LEU A 46 26.99 -28.19 -6.27
C LEU A 46 27.28 -27.21 -7.43
N GLY A 47 28.49 -26.65 -7.49
CA GLY A 47 28.88 -25.68 -8.53
C GLY A 47 28.27 -24.28 -8.31
N ALA A 48 28.03 -23.53 -9.38
CA ALA A 48 27.57 -22.13 -9.34
C ALA A 48 26.05 -21.98 -9.05
N ALA A 49 25.50 -22.86 -8.21
CA ALA A 49 24.09 -22.82 -7.80
C ALA A 49 23.86 -21.67 -6.80
N GLY A 50 23.86 -20.44 -7.30
CA GLY A 50 23.50 -19.22 -6.55
C GLY A 50 24.41 -18.01 -6.78
N ASP A 51 25.69 -18.21 -7.11
CA ASP A 51 26.65 -17.14 -7.38
C ASP A 51 27.81 -17.63 -8.28
N ARG A 52 28.56 -16.72 -8.93
CA ARG A 52 29.72 -17.06 -9.78
C ARG A 52 30.96 -17.48 -8.99
N ASP A 53 30.98 -17.28 -7.67
CA ASP A 53 32.10 -17.59 -6.79
C ASP A 53 31.78 -18.78 -5.87
N PRO A 54 32.27 -19.99 -6.18
CA PRO A 54 31.91 -21.22 -5.45
C PRO A 54 32.53 -21.31 -4.04
N TYR A 55 33.32 -20.33 -3.61
CA TYR A 55 33.95 -20.30 -2.29
C TYR A 55 33.29 -19.29 -1.34
N ARG A 56 32.26 -18.58 -1.80
CA ARG A 56 31.65 -17.48 -1.05
C ARG A 56 30.74 -18.02 0.06
N TYR A 57 30.94 -17.57 1.30
CA TYR A 57 30.08 -17.94 2.43
C TYR A 57 28.88 -16.99 2.49
N ALA A 58 27.65 -17.53 2.55
CA ALA A 58 26.43 -16.76 2.78
C ALA A 58 26.25 -15.56 1.82
N GLU A 59 26.62 -15.71 0.53
CA GLU A 59 26.63 -14.62 -0.47
C GLU A 59 27.46 -13.38 -0.04
N GLY A 60 28.42 -13.53 0.88
CA GLY A 60 29.16 -12.43 1.49
C GLY A 60 28.35 -11.61 2.50
N GLN A 61 27.20 -12.12 2.97
CA GLN A 61 26.31 -11.53 3.97
C GLN A 61 26.07 -12.47 5.17
N PRO A 62 27.14 -12.92 5.87
CA PRO A 62 27.09 -13.94 6.94
C PRO A 62 26.29 -13.58 8.19
N TRP A 63 25.81 -12.34 8.28
CA TRP A 63 24.96 -11.82 9.35
C TRP A 63 23.47 -11.78 8.96
N ARG A 64 23.15 -11.85 7.65
CA ARG A 64 21.79 -11.91 7.09
C ARG A 64 21.39 -13.34 6.79
N TYR A 65 22.34 -14.09 6.23
CA TYR A 65 22.23 -15.52 6.00
C TYR A 65 23.24 -16.17 6.93
N VAL A 66 22.75 -16.91 7.91
CA VAL A 66 23.52 -18.05 8.39
C VAL A 66 23.35 -19.11 7.32
N ASP A 67 24.35 -19.94 7.05
CA ASP A 67 24.12 -21.24 6.41
C ASP A 67 23.66 -22.18 7.55
N PRO A 68 22.36 -22.22 7.91
CA PRO A 68 21.90 -22.85 9.14
C PRO A 68 21.46 -24.30 8.86
N TRP A 69 21.65 -24.76 7.61
CA TRP A 69 21.24 -26.02 7.00
C TRP A 69 19.72 -26.19 6.77
N GLY A 70 19.04 -25.13 6.29
CA GLY A 70 17.64 -25.13 5.81
C GLY A 70 17.59 -24.84 4.30
N LEU A 71 17.40 -25.87 3.46
CA LEU A 71 17.30 -25.72 1.99
C LEU A 71 15.88 -25.84 1.45
N ALA A 72 14.91 -26.16 2.32
CA ALA A 72 13.53 -26.24 1.88
C ALA A 72 13.09 -24.89 1.32
N LYS A 73 12.56 -24.94 0.11
CA LYS A 73 12.03 -23.78 -0.59
C LYS A 73 10.53 -23.80 -0.49
N LEU A 74 9.96 -22.69 -0.04
CA LEU A 74 8.52 -22.46 0.01
C LEU A 74 8.16 -21.31 -0.93
N THR A 75 7.43 -21.62 -1.99
CA THR A 75 6.97 -20.65 -2.99
C THR A 75 5.47 -20.45 -2.86
N TYR A 76 5.04 -19.25 -2.45
CA TYR A 76 3.62 -18.90 -2.45
C TYR A 76 3.14 -18.43 -3.83
N PHE A 77 1.87 -18.72 -4.11
CA PHE A 77 1.16 -18.24 -5.28
C PHE A 77 -0.14 -17.58 -4.87
N ALA A 78 -0.46 -16.47 -5.53
CA ALA A 78 -1.76 -15.84 -5.45
C ALA A 78 -2.62 -16.27 -6.65
N ILE A 79 -3.83 -16.75 -6.40
CA ILE A 79 -4.75 -17.21 -7.45
C ILE A 79 -5.99 -16.32 -7.47
N LEU A 80 -6.23 -15.64 -8.59
CA LEU A 80 -7.37 -14.72 -8.85
C LEU A 80 -8.69 -15.45 -9.16
N GLN A 81 -8.88 -16.62 -8.56
CA GLN A 81 -10.10 -17.41 -8.66
C GLN A 81 -10.53 -17.78 -7.24
N SER A 82 -11.82 -17.65 -6.98
CA SER A 82 -12.40 -18.11 -5.71
C SER A 82 -12.49 -19.64 -5.69
N GLU A 83 -13.00 -20.19 -4.59
CA GLU A 83 -13.10 -21.63 -4.36
C GLU A 83 -13.71 -22.36 -5.58
N HIS A 84 -13.03 -23.43 -6.01
CA HIS A 84 -13.41 -24.29 -7.13
C HIS A 84 -13.52 -23.58 -8.49
N GLY A 85 -12.67 -22.58 -8.74
CA GLY A 85 -12.54 -21.93 -10.05
C GLY A 85 -13.66 -20.91 -10.35
N LYS A 86 -14.44 -20.53 -9.34
CA LYS A 86 -15.48 -19.51 -9.51
C LYS A 86 -14.87 -18.12 -9.68
N PRO A 87 -15.42 -17.25 -10.54
CA PRO A 87 -14.97 -15.86 -10.64
C PRO A 87 -15.09 -15.12 -9.31
N SER A 88 -14.03 -14.43 -8.91
CA SER A 88 -14.05 -13.57 -7.71
C SER A 88 -14.66 -12.21 -8.03
N ALA A 89 -15.62 -11.75 -7.21
CA ALA A 89 -16.16 -10.38 -7.34
C ALA A 89 -15.22 -9.35 -6.70
N SER A 90 -14.92 -8.25 -7.41
CA SER A 90 -14.07 -7.18 -6.87
C SER A 90 -14.66 -6.57 -5.60
N THR A 91 -13.83 -6.35 -4.56
CA THR A 91 -14.22 -5.64 -3.35
C THR A 91 -13.38 -4.38 -3.21
N GLN A 92 -14.00 -3.20 -3.27
CA GLN A 92 -13.32 -1.90 -3.12
C GLN A 92 -12.16 -1.68 -4.11
N GLY A 93 -12.27 -2.16 -5.35
CA GLY A 93 -11.21 -2.02 -6.36
C GLY A 93 -10.06 -3.03 -6.23
N PHE A 94 -10.14 -3.99 -5.30
CA PHE A 94 -9.21 -5.11 -5.19
C PHE A 94 -9.83 -6.37 -5.79
N SER A 95 -9.04 -7.12 -6.54
CA SER A 95 -9.37 -8.48 -6.97
C SER A 95 -9.18 -9.43 -5.79
N PRO A 96 -10.16 -10.25 -5.42
CA PRO A 96 -9.96 -11.27 -4.40
C PRO A 96 -9.11 -12.43 -4.94
N GLY A 97 -8.10 -12.80 -4.19
CA GLY A 97 -7.27 -13.97 -4.45
C GLY A 97 -7.15 -14.88 -3.25
N ARG A 98 -6.79 -16.14 -3.51
CA ARG A 98 -6.45 -17.13 -2.48
C ARG A 98 -5.00 -17.56 -2.60
N TRP A 99 -4.42 -17.99 -1.49
CA TRP A 99 -3.07 -18.53 -1.45
C TRP A 99 -3.04 -20.00 -1.86
N SER A 100 -2.02 -20.35 -2.63
CA SER A 100 -1.50 -21.71 -2.84
C SER A 100 0.00 -21.69 -2.56
N PHE A 101 0.64 -22.84 -2.36
CA PHE A 101 2.10 -22.88 -2.24
C PHE A 101 2.70 -24.19 -2.73
N LEU A 102 3.96 -24.11 -3.15
CA LEU A 102 4.84 -25.24 -3.43
C LEU A 102 5.90 -25.33 -2.34
N LEU A 103 6.07 -26.51 -1.75
CA LEU A 103 7.14 -26.86 -0.83
C LEU A 103 8.07 -27.87 -1.51
N GLU A 104 9.35 -27.56 -1.59
CA GLU A 104 10.35 -28.37 -2.30
C GLU A 104 11.72 -28.29 -1.62
N ALA A 105 12.71 -29.01 -2.16
CA ALA A 105 14.12 -28.93 -1.78
C ALA A 105 14.44 -29.24 -0.29
N ILE A 106 13.67 -30.12 0.35
CA ILE A 106 13.92 -30.52 1.75
C ILE A 106 15.28 -31.24 1.86
N ALA A 107 16.17 -30.72 2.71
CA ALA A 107 17.50 -31.29 2.96
C ALA A 107 17.43 -32.49 3.93
N PRO A 108 18.39 -33.43 3.85
CA PRO A 108 18.47 -34.54 4.80
C PRO A 108 18.77 -34.05 6.23
N ALA A 109 18.15 -34.69 7.22
CA ALA A 109 18.45 -34.51 8.62
C ALA A 109 19.89 -34.95 8.92
N GLN A 110 20.66 -34.06 9.52
CA GLN A 110 22.02 -34.37 9.96
C GLN A 110 22.00 -35.09 11.31
N THR A 111 22.66 -36.25 11.37
CA THR A 111 22.91 -36.95 12.62
C THR A 111 24.36 -37.41 12.70
N ALA A 112 24.83 -37.66 13.93
CA ALA A 112 26.15 -38.21 14.15
C ALA A 112 26.30 -39.57 13.44
N PRO A 113 27.46 -39.88 12.84
CA PRO A 113 27.71 -41.16 12.18
C PRO A 113 27.35 -42.34 13.11
N GLY A 114 26.51 -43.26 12.62
CA GLY A 114 26.12 -44.48 13.36
C GLY A 114 24.84 -44.39 14.21
N SER A 115 24.12 -43.26 14.17
CA SER A 115 22.81 -43.15 14.82
C SER A 115 21.67 -43.73 13.96
N SER A 116 20.78 -44.53 14.57
CA SER A 116 19.56 -45.00 13.91
C SER A 116 18.51 -43.89 13.85
N LEU A 117 18.14 -43.47 12.64
CA LEU A 117 17.10 -42.46 12.42
C LEU A 117 15.72 -43.06 12.67
N SER A 118 14.93 -42.46 13.56
CA SER A 118 13.52 -42.82 13.79
C SER A 118 12.68 -41.55 13.95
N GLY A 119 11.37 -41.65 13.72
CA GLY A 119 10.46 -40.50 13.81
C GLY A 119 10.69 -39.46 12.71
N TRP A 120 10.60 -38.17 13.06
CA TRP A 120 10.63 -37.05 12.11
C TRP A 120 11.90 -36.95 11.27
N GLN A 121 13.06 -37.28 11.85
CA GLN A 121 14.35 -37.22 11.13
C GLN A 121 14.48 -38.33 10.08
N GLY A 122 13.89 -39.51 10.34
CA GLY A 122 13.81 -40.59 9.35
C GLY A 122 12.96 -40.20 8.16
N LEU A 123 11.80 -39.56 8.42
CA LEU A 123 10.90 -39.06 7.38
C LEU A 123 11.52 -37.92 6.56
N GLN A 124 12.23 -36.99 7.21
CA GLN A 124 12.97 -35.93 6.52
C GLN A 124 14.00 -36.52 5.55
N ASN A 125 14.77 -37.52 6.00
CA ASN A 125 15.75 -38.20 5.16
C ASN A 125 15.11 -38.98 4.01
N GLU A 126 13.92 -39.55 4.21
CA GLU A 126 13.14 -40.16 3.14
C GLU A 126 12.74 -39.12 2.09
N TYR A 127 12.19 -37.97 2.50
CA TYR A 127 11.80 -36.90 1.60
C TYR A 127 12.99 -36.32 0.84
N ALA A 128 14.12 -36.09 1.51
CA ALA A 128 15.34 -35.62 0.86
C ALA A 128 15.88 -36.65 -0.15
N LYS A 129 15.97 -37.93 0.24
CA LYS A 129 16.47 -39.01 -0.62
C LYS A 129 15.62 -39.22 -1.86
N THR A 130 14.30 -39.12 -1.70
CA THR A 130 13.33 -39.30 -2.79
C THR A 130 12.93 -37.98 -3.45
N GLN A 131 13.59 -36.88 -3.08
CA GLN A 131 13.36 -35.52 -3.58
C GLN A 131 11.86 -35.18 -3.66
N GLN A 132 11.14 -35.38 -2.56
CA GLN A 132 9.70 -35.09 -2.52
C GLN A 132 9.45 -33.58 -2.53
N SER A 133 8.45 -33.21 -3.31
CA SER A 133 7.82 -31.88 -3.34
C SER A 133 6.33 -32.00 -3.06
N LEU A 134 5.72 -30.94 -2.54
CA LEU A 134 4.29 -30.86 -2.29
C LEU A 134 3.73 -29.55 -2.81
N LEU A 135 2.74 -29.64 -3.70
CA LEU A 135 1.90 -28.54 -4.12
C LEU A 135 0.62 -28.56 -3.29
N PHE A 136 0.34 -27.47 -2.59
CA PHE A 136 -0.91 -27.23 -1.89
C PHE A 136 -1.80 -26.27 -2.69
N ASP A 137 -2.95 -26.74 -3.16
CA ASP A 137 -3.98 -25.98 -3.88
C ASP A 137 -5.34 -26.06 -3.15
N GLY A 138 -5.36 -25.57 -1.90
CA GLY A 138 -6.56 -25.52 -1.06
C GLY A 138 -7.76 -24.89 -1.74
N GLN A 139 -8.85 -25.64 -1.82
CA GLN A 139 -10.12 -25.23 -2.46
C GLN A 139 -9.96 -24.85 -3.93
N GLY A 140 -8.88 -25.29 -4.58
CA GLY A 140 -8.62 -25.06 -5.99
C GLY A 140 -9.35 -25.99 -6.93
N SER A 141 -9.16 -25.75 -8.22
CA SER A 141 -9.74 -26.56 -9.31
C SER A 141 -8.69 -27.39 -10.05
N PHE A 142 -7.41 -27.33 -9.66
CA PHE A 142 -6.35 -28.04 -10.37
C PHE A 142 -6.45 -29.56 -10.25
N ARG A 143 -6.87 -30.08 -9.08
CA ARG A 143 -6.99 -31.53 -8.80
C ARG A 143 -7.79 -32.35 -9.81
N LEU A 144 -8.74 -31.73 -10.50
CA LEU A 144 -9.61 -32.38 -11.47
C LEU A 144 -9.42 -31.81 -12.88
N SER A 145 -8.34 -31.06 -13.08
CA SER A 145 -8.01 -30.43 -14.34
C SER A 145 -7.43 -31.45 -15.32
N GLN A 146 -7.71 -31.26 -16.61
CA GLN A 146 -7.03 -32.01 -17.66
C GLN A 146 -5.54 -31.65 -17.76
N GLN A 147 -5.12 -30.54 -17.16
CA GLN A 147 -3.73 -30.11 -17.07
C GLN A 147 -3.00 -30.68 -15.85
N ASP A 148 -3.66 -31.45 -14.98
CA ASP A 148 -2.97 -32.18 -13.90
C ASP A 148 -2.36 -33.48 -14.45
N PRO A 149 -1.02 -33.62 -14.51
CA PRO A 149 -0.39 -34.82 -15.04
C PRO A 149 -0.47 -36.03 -14.08
N LEU A 150 -0.86 -35.83 -12.81
CA LEU A 150 -0.84 -36.84 -11.76
C LEU A 150 -2.24 -37.16 -11.20
N LEU A 151 -3.27 -37.11 -12.07
CA LEU A 151 -4.67 -37.39 -11.73
C LEU A 151 -4.82 -38.57 -10.76
N GLY A 152 -5.54 -38.34 -9.66
CA GLY A 152 -5.85 -39.35 -8.65
C GLY A 152 -4.77 -39.60 -7.58
N ARG A 153 -3.63 -38.88 -7.60
CA ARG A 153 -2.55 -39.01 -6.60
C ARG A 153 -2.60 -37.97 -5.46
N TRP A 154 -3.73 -37.29 -5.32
CA TRP A 154 -3.93 -36.24 -4.33
C TRP A 154 -4.17 -36.80 -2.92
N PHE A 155 -3.61 -36.13 -1.93
CA PHE A 155 -3.88 -36.34 -0.51
C PHE A 155 -5.00 -35.38 -0.08
N GLY A 156 -6.11 -35.94 0.38
CA GLY A 156 -7.30 -35.16 0.67
C GLY A 156 -7.82 -34.44 -0.59
N GLU A 157 -8.25 -33.19 -0.42
CA GLU A 157 -8.82 -32.38 -1.51
C GLU A 157 -7.89 -31.30 -2.05
N ASP A 158 -6.70 -31.14 -1.48
CA ASP A 158 -5.92 -29.91 -1.60
C ASP A 158 -4.42 -30.09 -1.76
N SER A 159 -3.87 -31.30 -1.63
CA SER A 159 -2.41 -31.49 -1.61
C SER A 159 -1.97 -32.56 -2.59
N LEU A 160 -1.00 -32.24 -3.44
CA LEU A 160 -0.37 -33.15 -4.40
C LEU A 160 1.11 -33.31 -4.06
N ARG A 161 1.55 -34.55 -3.78
CA ARG A 161 2.97 -34.86 -3.54
C ARG A 161 3.56 -35.57 -4.75
N PHE A 162 4.75 -35.16 -5.17
CA PHE A 162 5.42 -35.67 -6.35
C PHE A 162 6.95 -35.65 -6.17
N GLN A 163 7.66 -36.37 -7.04
CA GLN A 163 9.12 -36.36 -7.06
C GLN A 163 9.66 -35.20 -7.90
N ALA A 164 10.86 -34.71 -7.59
CA ALA A 164 11.45 -33.55 -8.26
C ALA A 164 11.54 -33.67 -9.78
N ASP A 165 11.75 -34.87 -10.33
CA ASP A 165 11.77 -35.14 -11.77
C ASP A 165 10.40 -34.94 -12.45
N GLN A 166 9.30 -34.97 -11.68
CA GLN A 166 7.94 -34.67 -12.14
C GLN A 166 7.58 -33.19 -11.95
N GLY A 167 8.43 -32.41 -11.28
CA GLY A 167 8.09 -31.06 -10.83
C GLY A 167 7.85 -30.07 -11.96
N ASP A 168 8.65 -30.14 -13.02
CA ASP A 168 8.47 -29.27 -14.19
C ASP A 168 7.13 -29.51 -14.88
N GLU A 169 6.73 -30.78 -15.05
CA GLU A 169 5.46 -31.15 -15.67
C GLU A 169 4.27 -30.70 -14.82
N VAL A 170 4.31 -30.97 -13.51
CA VAL A 170 3.27 -30.55 -12.55
C VAL A 170 3.12 -29.03 -12.54
N MET A 171 4.24 -28.30 -12.45
CA MET A 171 4.19 -26.84 -12.38
C MET A 171 3.85 -26.19 -13.72
N GLN A 172 4.21 -26.81 -14.85
CA GLN A 172 3.74 -26.39 -16.17
C GLN A 172 2.22 -26.56 -16.27
N GLY A 173 1.69 -27.72 -15.87
CA GLY A 173 0.25 -27.99 -15.82
C GLY A 173 -0.49 -26.99 -14.93
N PHE A 174 0.03 -26.73 -13.73
CA PHE A 174 -0.53 -25.76 -12.78
C PHE A 174 -0.57 -24.33 -13.35
N ARG A 175 0.53 -23.88 -13.97
CA ARG A 175 0.60 -22.57 -14.63
C ARG A 175 -0.32 -22.49 -15.83
N GLN A 176 -0.46 -23.55 -16.63
CA GLN A 176 -1.38 -23.59 -17.76
C GLN A 176 -2.84 -23.54 -17.31
N HIS A 177 -3.17 -24.28 -16.25
CA HIS A 177 -4.52 -24.33 -15.69
C HIS A 177 -4.99 -22.96 -15.18
N TYR A 178 -4.17 -22.29 -14.36
CA TYR A 178 -4.53 -20.98 -13.81
C TYR A 178 -4.23 -19.81 -14.76
N GLY A 179 -3.28 -19.96 -15.68
CA GLY A 179 -2.93 -18.95 -16.68
C GLY A 179 -2.71 -17.57 -16.09
N GLY A 180 -3.33 -16.55 -16.69
CA GLY A 180 -3.29 -15.16 -16.20
C GLY A 180 -3.95 -14.92 -14.84
N SER A 181 -4.56 -15.93 -14.22
CA SER A 181 -5.08 -15.84 -12.84
C SER A 181 -4.02 -16.19 -11.79
N LEU A 182 -2.85 -16.70 -12.19
CA LEU A 182 -1.75 -17.02 -11.29
C LEU A 182 -0.79 -15.83 -11.16
N ILE A 183 -0.58 -15.37 -9.94
CA ILE A 183 0.38 -14.32 -9.60
C ILE A 183 1.51 -14.94 -8.78
N SER A 184 2.74 -14.69 -9.22
CA SER A 184 3.97 -15.07 -8.54
C SER A 184 4.93 -13.88 -8.58
N GLN A 185 5.60 -13.62 -7.46
CA GLN A 185 6.62 -12.57 -7.35
C GLN A 185 7.76 -13.06 -6.46
N SER A 186 8.94 -12.45 -6.56
CA SER A 186 10.12 -12.85 -5.79
C SER A 186 9.90 -12.81 -4.27
N ALA A 187 9.13 -11.83 -3.77
CA ALA A 187 8.79 -11.72 -2.35
C ALA A 187 7.88 -12.86 -1.82
N PHE A 188 7.34 -13.70 -2.70
CA PHE A 188 6.58 -14.90 -2.32
C PHE A 188 7.46 -16.14 -2.16
N VAL A 189 8.76 -16.04 -2.42
CA VAL A 189 9.69 -17.16 -2.34
C VAL A 189 10.48 -17.05 -1.04
N ILE A 190 10.50 -18.14 -0.28
CA ILE A 190 11.32 -18.32 0.92
C ILE A 190 12.27 -19.47 0.61
N GLU A 191 13.53 -19.13 0.36
CA GLU A 191 14.56 -20.08 -0.06
C GLU A 191 15.16 -20.86 1.14
N ASP A 192 14.92 -20.39 2.37
CA ASP A 192 15.54 -20.87 3.61
C ASP A 192 14.50 -21.32 4.65
N PHE A 193 13.45 -22.03 4.21
CA PHE A 193 12.46 -22.57 5.14
C PHE A 193 13.07 -23.74 5.95
N ASP A 194 12.76 -23.80 7.25
CA ASP A 194 13.31 -24.82 8.15
C ASP A 194 12.88 -26.23 7.71
N ASP A 195 13.84 -27.11 7.40
CA ASP A 195 13.58 -28.45 6.84
C ASP A 195 12.75 -29.34 7.77
N ASN A 196 12.87 -29.16 9.09
CA ASN A 196 12.09 -29.91 10.07
C ASN A 196 10.63 -29.45 10.05
N GLN A 197 10.39 -28.15 10.00
CA GLN A 197 9.05 -27.57 9.82
C GLN A 197 8.47 -27.96 8.45
N ALA A 198 9.24 -27.89 7.38
CA ALA A 198 8.86 -28.35 6.04
C ALA A 198 8.42 -29.82 6.06
N THR A 199 9.22 -30.70 6.66
CA THR A 199 8.91 -32.14 6.78
C THR A 199 7.59 -32.35 7.55
N ARG A 200 7.39 -31.64 8.66
CA ARG A 200 6.15 -31.72 9.45
C ARG A 200 4.94 -31.21 8.67
N LEU A 201 5.09 -30.10 7.96
CA LEU A 201 4.04 -29.51 7.13
C LEU A 201 3.66 -30.48 6.00
N MET A 202 4.64 -31.02 5.27
CA MET A 202 4.40 -32.00 4.21
C MET A 202 3.71 -33.26 4.75
N ALA A 203 4.17 -33.79 5.87
CA ALA A 203 3.56 -34.96 6.49
C ALA A 203 2.13 -34.70 6.99
N LEU A 204 1.85 -33.50 7.51
CA LEU A 204 0.49 -33.11 7.88
C LEU A 204 -0.41 -33.06 6.65
N LEU A 205 0.03 -32.38 5.58
CA LEU A 205 -0.74 -32.20 4.35
C LEU A 205 -0.90 -33.49 3.53
N SER A 206 -0.05 -34.48 3.76
CA SER A 206 -0.19 -35.84 3.22
C SER A 206 -1.25 -36.68 3.95
N ARG A 207 -2.01 -36.11 4.88
CA ARG A 207 -3.12 -36.77 5.58
C ARG A 207 -4.47 -36.29 5.06
N ASP A 208 -5.50 -37.13 5.21
CA ASP A 208 -6.87 -36.69 4.98
C ASP A 208 -7.26 -35.53 5.93
N GLN A 209 -8.26 -34.74 5.54
CA GLN A 209 -8.64 -33.52 6.25
C GLN A 209 -9.11 -33.80 7.70
N LYS A 210 -9.78 -34.93 7.93
CA LYS A 210 -10.25 -35.30 9.28
C LYS A 210 -9.06 -35.59 10.20
N ALA A 211 -8.06 -36.32 9.71
CA ALA A 211 -6.84 -36.60 10.43
C ALA A 211 -6.00 -35.33 10.67
N ARG A 212 -5.98 -34.38 9.73
CA ARG A 212 -5.31 -33.07 9.91
C ARG A 212 -5.91 -32.24 11.03
N ARG A 213 -7.24 -32.11 11.08
CA ARG A 213 -7.96 -31.38 12.14
C ARG A 213 -7.65 -31.90 13.53
N ALA A 214 -7.47 -33.21 13.68
CA ALA A 214 -7.13 -33.83 14.95
C ALA A 214 -5.69 -33.50 15.42
N CYS A 215 -4.80 -33.07 14.51
CA CYS A 215 -3.40 -32.78 14.81
C CYS A 215 -3.08 -31.29 15.00
N LEU A 216 -3.94 -30.39 14.51
CA LEU A 216 -3.72 -28.95 14.59
C LEU A 216 -4.11 -28.40 15.96
N GLN A 217 -3.14 -27.86 16.69
CA GLN A 217 -3.39 -27.01 17.87
C GLN A 217 -3.50 -25.54 17.41
N PRO A 218 -4.45 -24.73 17.92
CA PRO A 218 -4.77 -23.40 17.37
C PRO A 218 -3.67 -22.31 17.45
N THR A 219 -2.49 -22.57 18.03
CA THR A 219 -1.59 -21.52 18.55
C THR A 219 -0.20 -21.45 17.94
N THR A 220 0.22 -22.40 17.09
CA THR A 220 1.56 -22.35 16.46
C THR A 220 1.43 -21.97 14.98
N PRO A 221 2.01 -20.84 14.53
CA PRO A 221 2.06 -20.51 13.11
C PRO A 221 2.86 -21.59 12.38
N MET A 222 2.25 -22.18 11.37
CA MET A 222 2.83 -23.29 10.60
C MET A 222 3.57 -22.81 9.36
N LEU A 223 3.23 -21.60 8.90
CA LEU A 223 3.74 -21.02 7.68
C LEU A 223 4.56 -19.76 8.00
N PRO A 224 5.75 -19.61 7.40
CA PRO A 224 6.55 -18.41 7.55
C PRO A 224 5.87 -17.22 6.86
N SER A 225 6.15 -16.02 7.35
CA SER A 225 5.63 -14.77 6.78
C SER A 225 6.42 -14.37 5.52
N MET A 226 5.77 -13.68 4.59
CA MET A 226 6.42 -13.08 3.41
C MET A 226 6.86 -11.65 3.74
N LYS A 227 8.13 -11.35 3.49
CA LYS A 227 8.74 -10.03 3.76
C LYS A 227 8.84 -9.20 2.49
N PHE A 228 8.59 -7.90 2.64
CA PHE A 228 8.80 -6.91 1.59
C PHE A 228 9.91 -5.96 2.04
N ASN A 229 10.83 -5.66 1.12
CA ASN A 229 12.04 -4.87 1.42
C ASN A 229 11.78 -3.36 1.62
N ASP A 230 10.51 -2.91 1.65
CA ASP A 230 10.10 -1.51 1.76
C ASP A 230 9.77 -1.07 3.20
N GLY A 231 10.00 -1.93 4.21
CA GLY A 231 9.64 -1.66 5.60
C GLY A 231 8.15 -1.84 5.91
N SER A 232 7.38 -2.38 4.97
CA SER A 232 6.02 -2.81 5.27
C SER A 232 5.99 -3.99 6.23
N ALA A 233 4.87 -4.17 6.92
CA ALA A 233 4.72 -5.30 7.84
C ALA A 233 4.66 -6.62 7.05
N ASP A 234 5.08 -7.74 7.62
CA ASP A 234 5.04 -8.99 6.87
C ASP A 234 3.61 -9.39 6.45
N LEU A 235 3.49 -10.11 5.34
CA LEU A 235 2.26 -10.85 5.00
C LEU A 235 2.30 -12.20 5.66
N ARG A 236 1.16 -12.63 6.20
CA ARG A 236 1.04 -13.86 6.98
C ARG A 236 -0.06 -14.72 6.37
N PRO A 237 0.27 -15.65 5.47
CA PRO A 237 -0.73 -16.44 4.74
C PRO A 237 -1.69 -17.19 5.67
N ASP A 238 -1.26 -17.59 6.86
CA ASP A 238 -2.02 -18.34 7.87
C ASP A 238 -2.66 -17.46 8.97
N ALA A 239 -2.45 -16.13 8.95
CA ALA A 239 -3.01 -15.26 9.97
C ALA A 239 -4.55 -15.24 9.89
N PRO A 240 -5.26 -15.40 11.02
CA PRO A 240 -6.71 -15.40 11.02
C PRO A 240 -7.25 -14.09 10.41
N GLN A 241 -8.25 -14.21 9.54
CA GLN A 241 -8.98 -13.04 9.04
C GLN A 241 -9.71 -12.40 10.22
N GLY A 242 -9.17 -11.29 10.71
CA GLY A 242 -9.89 -10.37 11.57
C GLY A 242 -10.40 -9.18 10.74
N GLN A 243 -11.25 -8.37 11.35
CA GLN A 243 -11.50 -7.03 10.84
C GLN A 243 -10.22 -6.18 11.07
N GLY A 244 -9.85 -5.34 10.09
CA GLY A 244 -8.73 -4.40 10.20
C GLY A 244 -7.45 -4.81 9.44
N SER A 245 -6.29 -4.62 10.08
CA SER A 245 -4.94 -4.91 9.57
C SER A 245 -4.65 -6.38 9.27
N SER A 246 -5.60 -7.28 9.55
CA SER A 246 -5.54 -8.71 9.25
C SER A 246 -6.07 -9.07 7.85
N VAL A 247 -6.69 -8.12 7.13
CA VAL A 247 -6.94 -8.26 5.69
C VAL A 247 -5.61 -8.03 4.97
N GLN A 248 -5.14 -9.00 4.19
CA GLN A 248 -3.86 -8.92 3.47
C GLN A 248 -4.08 -8.32 2.08
N ARG A 249 -3.39 -7.22 1.74
CA ARG A 249 -3.58 -6.53 0.45
C ARG A 249 -2.26 -6.20 -0.24
N LEU A 250 -2.21 -6.44 -1.54
CA LEU A 250 -1.11 -6.06 -2.43
C LEU A 250 -1.59 -5.00 -3.43
N LEU A 251 -0.71 -4.07 -3.76
CA LEU A 251 -0.89 -3.03 -4.76
C LEU A 251 0.20 -3.16 -5.81
N GLU A 252 -0.13 -2.94 -7.09
CA GLU A 252 0.89 -2.83 -8.13
C GLU A 252 1.49 -1.42 -8.10
N CYS A 253 2.71 -1.30 -7.56
CA CYS A 253 3.35 0.01 -7.41
C CYS A 253 4.38 0.32 -8.51
N GLU A 254 4.64 -0.63 -9.42
CA GLU A 254 5.75 -0.49 -10.38
C GLU A 254 5.33 -0.01 -11.76
N THR A 255 4.08 -0.27 -12.14
CA THR A 255 3.55 0.13 -13.44
C THR A 255 2.87 1.49 -13.36
N ALA A 256 2.94 2.24 -14.47
CA ALA A 256 2.16 3.45 -14.62
C ALA A 256 0.67 3.17 -14.45
N THR A 257 -0.01 4.01 -13.67
CA THR A 257 -1.48 3.93 -13.57
C THR A 257 -2.09 4.20 -14.94
N SER A 258 -3.15 3.45 -15.29
CA SER A 258 -3.87 3.61 -16.54
C SER A 258 -4.15 5.09 -16.87
N GLY A 259 -3.73 5.52 -18.06
CA GLY A 259 -3.94 6.88 -18.57
C GLY A 259 -2.84 7.89 -18.24
N ILE A 260 -1.91 7.60 -17.32
CA ILE A 260 -0.73 8.45 -17.07
C ILE A 260 0.43 7.95 -17.95
N PRO A 261 1.05 8.80 -18.79
CA PRO A 261 2.24 8.42 -19.54
C PRO A 261 3.38 7.96 -18.61
N GLU A 262 3.97 6.80 -18.89
CA GLU A 262 5.00 6.19 -18.05
C GLU A 262 6.20 7.11 -17.75
N PRO A 263 6.74 7.90 -18.70
CA PRO A 263 7.82 8.84 -18.39
C PRO A 263 7.41 9.91 -17.37
N LEU A 264 6.16 10.38 -17.42
CA LEU A 264 5.64 11.34 -16.45
C LEU A 264 5.48 10.68 -15.09
N TYR A 265 4.91 9.47 -15.06
CA TYR A 265 4.65 8.71 -13.83
C TYR A 265 5.94 8.32 -13.10
N LEU A 266 6.90 7.71 -13.79
CA LEU A 266 8.17 7.31 -13.20
C LEU A 266 9.02 8.52 -12.83
N GLY A 267 8.95 9.60 -13.61
CA GLY A 267 9.61 10.87 -13.33
C GLY A 267 9.06 11.63 -12.10
N LEU A 268 7.93 11.22 -11.53
CA LEU A 268 7.41 11.82 -10.29
C LEU A 268 8.27 11.51 -9.08
N TYR A 269 8.98 10.39 -9.08
CA TYR A 269 9.57 9.83 -7.87
C TYR A 269 11.09 9.84 -7.95
N ALA A 270 11.75 10.20 -6.86
CA ALA A 270 13.21 10.21 -6.78
C ALA A 270 13.78 8.78 -6.81
N ASN A 271 13.02 7.79 -6.31
CA ASN A 271 13.40 6.38 -6.30
C ASN A 271 12.18 5.47 -6.07
N ALA A 272 12.39 4.17 -6.19
CA ALA A 272 11.35 3.15 -6.02
C ALA A 272 10.71 3.15 -4.61
N GLN A 273 11.45 3.56 -3.57
CA GLN A 273 10.95 3.62 -2.21
C GLN A 273 9.97 4.80 -2.02
N GLU A 274 10.28 5.98 -2.55
CA GLU A 274 9.36 7.11 -2.56
C GLU A 274 8.09 6.76 -3.33
N ARG A 275 8.23 6.14 -4.50
CA ARG A 275 7.10 5.62 -5.29
C ARG A 275 6.23 4.68 -4.46
N ALA A 276 6.81 3.63 -3.88
CA ALA A 276 6.08 2.65 -3.10
C ALA A 276 5.31 3.29 -1.92
N ARG A 277 5.94 4.24 -1.21
CA ARG A 277 5.30 4.99 -0.13
C ARG A 277 4.11 5.81 -0.65
N VAL A 278 4.31 6.61 -1.70
CA VAL A 278 3.25 7.47 -2.25
C VAL A 278 2.09 6.66 -2.81
N GLU A 279 2.35 5.58 -3.55
CA GLU A 279 1.30 4.71 -4.09
C GLU A 279 0.47 4.05 -2.99
N ARG A 280 1.11 3.55 -1.93
CA ARG A 280 0.39 3.03 -0.77
C ARG A 280 -0.43 4.13 -0.09
N LEU A 281 0.04 5.39 -0.10
CA LEU A 281 -0.60 6.49 0.65
C LEU A 281 -1.85 6.91 -0.11
N GLN A 282 -1.72 6.98 -1.43
CA GLN A 282 -2.80 7.19 -2.38
C GLN A 282 -3.88 6.12 -2.24
N ALA A 283 -3.49 4.84 -2.22
CA ALA A 283 -4.44 3.74 -2.08
C ALA A 283 -5.14 3.74 -0.71
N ALA A 284 -4.43 4.06 0.36
CA ALA A 284 -5.04 4.23 1.68
C ALA A 284 -6.04 5.40 1.70
N ALA A 285 -5.69 6.57 1.15
CA ALA A 285 -6.62 7.70 1.03
C ALA A 285 -7.88 7.31 0.26
N GLN A 286 -7.74 6.65 -0.88
CA GLN A 286 -8.85 6.17 -1.69
C GLN A 286 -9.74 5.15 -0.95
N LEU A 287 -9.13 4.22 -0.20
CA LEU A 287 -9.87 3.27 0.64
C LEU A 287 -10.64 3.95 1.77
N GLN A 288 -10.07 5.00 2.37
CA GLN A 288 -10.78 5.80 3.39
C GLN A 288 -12.06 6.42 2.82
N GLU A 289 -12.10 6.65 1.51
CA GLU A 289 -13.21 7.29 0.82
C GLU A 289 -14.26 6.30 0.29
N ALA A 290 -14.00 4.98 0.28
CA ALA A 290 -14.83 3.99 -0.41
C ALA A 290 -15.17 2.72 0.41
N PRO A 291 -16.44 2.24 0.45
CA PRO A 291 -17.69 2.96 0.26
C PRO A 291 -18.19 3.46 1.63
N ALA A 292 -17.80 4.68 1.98
CA ALA A 292 -18.39 5.41 3.11
C ALA A 292 -19.61 6.23 2.63
N PRO A 293 -20.49 6.71 3.52
CA PRO A 293 -21.55 7.67 3.16
C PRO A 293 -21.02 8.99 2.57
N SER A 294 -19.71 9.25 2.63
CA SER A 294 -18.99 10.37 2.01
C SER A 294 -18.32 10.03 0.67
N SER A 295 -18.58 8.84 0.11
CA SER A 295 -17.98 8.41 -1.17
C SER A 295 -18.19 9.44 -2.27
N ILE A 296 -17.10 9.72 -2.97
CA ILE A 296 -17.05 10.58 -4.14
C ILE A 296 -17.62 9.79 -5.32
N GLN A 297 -18.71 10.25 -5.90
CA GLN A 297 -19.29 9.65 -7.09
C GLN A 297 -18.40 9.92 -8.32
N SER A 298 -18.47 9.04 -9.31
CA SER A 298 -17.71 9.13 -10.56
C SER A 298 -18.14 10.28 -11.46
N ASP A 299 -19.32 10.88 -11.25
CA ASP A 299 -19.76 12.06 -11.99
C ASP A 299 -19.13 13.33 -11.40
N CYS A 300 -18.02 13.74 -12.01
CA CYS A 300 -17.30 14.97 -11.71
C CYS A 300 -17.64 16.13 -12.66
N SER A 301 -18.64 15.95 -13.55
CA SER A 301 -18.95 16.90 -14.62
C SER A 301 -19.74 18.14 -14.16
N LYS A 302 -20.35 18.09 -12.96
CA LYS A 302 -21.22 19.13 -12.41
C LYS A 302 -20.69 19.66 -11.08
N ASP A 303 -19.76 20.62 -11.18
CA ASP A 303 -19.10 21.33 -10.07
C ASP A 303 -18.18 20.43 -9.22
N ALA A 304 -17.34 19.64 -9.91
CA ALA A 304 -16.43 18.62 -9.40
C ALA A 304 -17.12 17.31 -8.97
N CYS A 305 -16.34 16.38 -8.40
CA CYS A 305 -16.86 15.07 -8.04
C CYS A 305 -17.84 15.18 -6.87
N ARG A 306 -19.08 14.76 -7.13
CA ARG A 306 -20.17 14.84 -6.17
C ARG A 306 -19.90 13.91 -5.00
N SER A 307 -19.78 14.44 -3.79
CA SER A 307 -19.94 13.60 -2.61
C SER A 307 -21.41 13.27 -2.42
N LYS A 308 -21.73 12.11 -1.83
CA LYS A 308 -23.08 11.83 -1.29
C LYS A 308 -23.53 12.82 -0.20
N THR A 309 -22.65 13.74 0.18
CA THR A 309 -22.81 14.69 1.28
C THR A 309 -22.98 16.13 0.78
N ALA A 310 -23.64 16.30 -0.36
CA ALA A 310 -24.02 17.61 -0.88
C ALA A 310 -24.65 18.50 0.22
N ILE A 311 -24.29 19.77 0.20
CA ILE A 311 -24.90 20.80 1.03
C ILE A 311 -26.17 21.22 0.30
N ALA A 312 -27.27 20.53 0.61
CA ALA A 312 -28.57 20.78 0.01
C ALA A 312 -29.39 21.76 0.85
N VAL A 313 -29.77 22.89 0.28
CA VAL A 313 -30.55 23.93 0.96
C VAL A 313 -31.40 24.67 -0.07
N ASN A 314 -32.67 24.95 0.26
CA ASN A 314 -33.63 25.65 -0.62
C ASN A 314 -33.70 25.10 -2.06
N GLY A 315 -33.56 23.77 -2.23
CA GLY A 315 -33.60 23.10 -3.53
C GLY A 315 -32.32 23.21 -4.38
N ARG A 316 -31.24 23.79 -3.83
CA ARG A 316 -29.92 23.87 -4.47
C ARG A 316 -28.92 22.97 -3.76
N GLU A 317 -27.95 22.47 -4.51
CA GLU A 317 -26.86 21.62 -4.00
C GLU A 317 -25.52 22.32 -4.19
N TYR A 318 -24.73 22.38 -3.12
CA TYR A 318 -23.36 22.86 -3.14
C TYR A 318 -22.39 21.75 -2.76
N PHE A 319 -21.24 21.72 -3.43
CA PHE A 319 -20.22 20.69 -3.23
C PHE A 319 -18.90 21.35 -2.87
N ALA A 320 -18.25 20.87 -1.81
CA ALA A 320 -16.89 21.30 -1.43
C ALA A 320 -15.81 20.92 -2.47
N SER A 321 -16.21 20.23 -3.54
CA SER A 321 -15.37 19.75 -4.62
C SER A 321 -14.28 18.84 -4.07
N TYR A 322 -14.69 17.65 -3.61
CA TYR A 322 -13.78 16.58 -3.22
C TYR A 322 -13.37 15.79 -4.46
N GLY A 323 -12.07 15.60 -4.69
CA GLY A 323 -11.60 14.53 -5.57
C GLY A 323 -11.06 13.34 -4.77
N SER A 324 -10.65 12.26 -5.42
CA SER A 324 -10.40 10.90 -4.86
C SER A 324 -9.36 10.77 -3.73
N THR A 325 -8.88 11.88 -3.17
CA THR A 325 -8.03 11.95 -1.98
C THR A 325 -8.45 13.13 -1.08
N GLN A 326 -9.76 13.38 -0.93
CA GLN A 326 -10.32 14.42 -0.04
C GLN A 326 -9.78 15.85 -0.23
N PHE A 327 -9.36 16.24 -1.43
CA PHE A 327 -9.03 17.64 -1.70
C PHE A 327 -10.24 18.53 -1.46
N VAL A 328 -10.13 19.60 -0.69
CA VAL A 328 -11.01 20.76 -0.93
C VAL A 328 -10.42 21.59 -2.06
N LEU A 329 -11.27 22.27 -2.85
CA LEU A 329 -10.83 23.02 -4.03
C LEU A 329 -9.65 23.97 -3.74
N GLU A 330 -9.65 24.65 -2.59
CA GLU A 330 -8.55 25.55 -2.22
C GLU A 330 -7.22 24.80 -2.10
N THR A 331 -7.20 23.64 -1.45
CA THR A 331 -6.00 22.80 -1.33
C THR A 331 -5.53 22.33 -2.71
N PHE A 332 -6.46 21.91 -3.56
CA PHE A 332 -6.14 21.49 -4.93
C PHE A 332 -5.48 22.62 -5.74
N LEU A 333 -6.02 23.84 -5.69
CA LEU A 333 -5.44 25.00 -6.36
C LEU A 333 -4.06 25.36 -5.79
N ARG A 334 -3.86 25.22 -4.48
CA ARG A 334 -2.55 25.42 -3.85
C ARG A 334 -1.54 24.38 -4.30
N THR A 335 -1.91 23.11 -4.39
CA THR A 335 -1.08 22.03 -4.94
C THR A 335 -0.70 22.33 -6.38
N LEU A 336 -1.66 22.70 -7.24
CA LEU A 336 -1.36 23.11 -8.62
C LEU A 336 -0.36 24.26 -8.68
N ARG A 337 -0.47 25.25 -7.80
CA ARG A 337 0.46 26.38 -7.76
C ARG A 337 1.84 25.98 -7.26
N GLN A 338 1.91 25.31 -6.11
CA GLN A 338 3.16 25.08 -5.38
C GLN A 338 3.89 23.84 -5.88
N ASP A 339 3.16 22.74 -6.02
CA ASP A 339 3.73 21.40 -6.25
C ASP A 339 3.75 21.02 -7.73
N VAL A 340 3.16 21.85 -8.60
CA VAL A 340 3.14 21.62 -10.05
C VAL A 340 3.76 22.81 -10.80
N LEU A 341 3.14 24.00 -10.75
CA LEU A 341 3.61 25.17 -11.53
C LEU A 341 4.99 25.67 -11.10
N HIS A 342 5.32 25.58 -9.81
CA HIS A 342 6.58 26.05 -9.26
C HIS A 342 7.54 24.91 -8.89
N ALA A 343 7.19 23.67 -9.23
CA ALA A 343 8.06 22.54 -9.00
C ALA A 343 9.27 22.60 -9.92
N THR A 344 10.46 22.48 -9.34
CA THR A 344 11.74 22.50 -10.08
C THR A 344 12.19 21.11 -10.49
N ASP A 345 11.55 20.07 -9.94
CA ASP A 345 11.93 18.66 -10.07
C ASP A 345 10.94 17.85 -10.93
N LEU A 346 9.99 18.51 -11.61
CA LEU A 346 9.03 17.85 -12.51
C LEU A 346 9.47 17.95 -13.96
N ASP A 347 9.15 16.89 -14.73
CA ASP A 347 9.27 16.92 -16.18
C ASP A 347 8.43 18.09 -16.75
N PRO A 348 9.01 18.99 -17.56
CA PRO A 348 8.29 20.13 -18.13
C PRO A 348 7.02 19.74 -18.92
N ARG A 349 7.00 18.53 -19.50
CA ARG A 349 5.84 17.98 -20.21
C ARG A 349 4.63 17.77 -19.29
N THR A 350 4.84 17.68 -17.98
CA THR A 350 3.76 17.58 -16.97
C THR A 350 2.82 18.78 -17.05
N LEU A 351 3.37 19.98 -17.22
CA LEU A 351 2.57 21.21 -17.32
C LEU A 351 1.65 21.16 -18.54
N SER A 352 2.19 20.77 -19.69
CA SER A 352 1.43 20.66 -20.94
C SER A 352 0.37 19.57 -20.86
N TRP A 353 0.72 18.41 -20.29
CA TRP A 353 -0.22 17.31 -20.13
C TRP A 353 -1.39 17.65 -19.20
N LEU A 354 -1.16 18.48 -18.18
CA LEU A 354 -2.20 19.02 -17.29
C LEU A 354 -2.92 20.25 -17.88
N GLY A 355 -2.49 20.77 -19.02
CA GLY A 355 -3.02 22.00 -19.63
C GLY A 355 -2.77 23.24 -18.78
N LEU A 356 -1.62 23.33 -18.12
CA LEU A 356 -1.20 24.47 -17.29
C LEU A 356 -0.36 25.50 -18.05
N ASP A 357 0.10 25.17 -19.24
CA ASP A 357 0.83 26.05 -20.17
C ASP A 357 -0.10 26.90 -21.07
N GLN A 358 -1.40 26.59 -21.10
CA GLN A 358 -2.38 27.32 -21.89
C GLN A 358 -2.81 28.67 -21.27
N SER A 359 -3.62 29.42 -22.02
CA SER A 359 -4.26 30.65 -21.53
C SER A 359 -5.77 30.60 -21.71
N ILE A 360 -6.49 31.22 -20.79
CA ILE A 360 -7.95 31.33 -20.81
C ILE A 360 -8.32 32.82 -20.78
N LYS A 361 -9.27 33.24 -21.62
CA LYS A 361 -9.74 34.62 -21.68
C LYS A 361 -10.55 34.98 -20.44
N ASP A 362 -10.30 36.16 -19.87
CA ASP A 362 -11.14 36.72 -18.81
C ASP A 362 -12.43 37.36 -19.37
N THR A 363 -13.27 37.89 -18.48
CA THR A 363 -14.56 38.50 -18.85
C THR A 363 -14.41 39.76 -19.70
N SER A 364 -13.21 40.35 -19.77
CA SER A 364 -12.88 41.46 -20.68
C SER A 364 -12.33 40.99 -22.03
N GLY A 365 -12.19 39.66 -22.22
CA GLY A 365 -11.62 39.06 -23.42
C GLY A 365 -10.09 38.97 -23.43
N GLN A 366 -9.41 39.43 -22.38
CA GLN A 366 -7.95 39.37 -22.28
C GLN A 366 -7.48 37.95 -21.94
N SER A 367 -6.53 37.41 -22.70
CA SER A 367 -5.90 36.11 -22.38
C SER A 367 -5.08 36.20 -21.10
N ARG A 368 -5.36 35.31 -20.14
CA ARG A 368 -4.63 35.18 -18.87
C ARG A 368 -4.01 33.79 -18.77
N SER A 369 -2.83 33.71 -18.17
CA SER A 369 -2.17 32.43 -17.90
C SER A 369 -2.90 31.62 -16.84
N MET A 370 -2.69 30.30 -16.83
CA MET A 370 -3.24 29.44 -15.77
C MET A 370 -2.72 29.81 -14.38
N SER A 371 -1.47 30.26 -14.26
CA SER A 371 -0.92 30.77 -12.98
C SER A 371 -1.73 31.97 -12.44
N TRP A 372 -2.13 32.89 -13.32
CA TRP A 372 -3.00 34.01 -12.92
C TRP A 372 -4.35 33.50 -12.44
N TRP A 373 -5.00 32.62 -13.20
CA TRP A 373 -6.30 32.06 -12.85
C TRP A 373 -6.29 31.25 -11.55
N ILE A 374 -5.26 30.44 -11.33
CA ILE A 374 -5.10 29.67 -10.08
C ILE A 374 -4.97 30.63 -8.89
N ASN A 375 -4.19 31.71 -9.02
CA ASN A 375 -4.08 32.72 -7.96
C ASN A 375 -5.41 33.43 -7.68
N GLN A 376 -6.18 33.77 -8.73
CA GLN A 376 -7.53 34.31 -8.57
C GLN A 376 -8.49 33.31 -7.91
N GLY A 377 -8.40 32.03 -8.27
CA GLY A 377 -9.16 30.95 -7.66
C GLY A 377 -8.88 30.81 -6.16
N ILE A 378 -7.61 30.82 -5.76
CA ILE A 378 -7.22 30.77 -4.34
C ILE A 378 -7.76 31.99 -3.59
N ALA A 379 -7.57 33.19 -4.13
CA ALA A 379 -8.07 34.42 -3.50
C ALA A 379 -9.59 34.39 -3.36
N ARG A 380 -10.30 33.98 -4.42
CA ARG A 380 -11.76 33.85 -4.42
C ARG A 380 -12.26 32.86 -3.39
N ALA A 381 -11.64 31.67 -3.31
CA ALA A 381 -12.01 30.67 -2.31
C ALA A 381 -11.86 31.22 -0.88
N GLN A 382 -10.75 31.91 -0.60
CA GLN A 382 -10.50 32.52 0.71
C GLN A 382 -11.53 33.61 1.04
N SER A 383 -11.81 34.52 0.10
CA SER A 383 -12.78 35.60 0.30
C SER A 383 -14.21 35.07 0.50
N ALA A 384 -14.63 34.09 -0.30
CA ALA A 384 -15.93 33.45 -0.14
C ALA A 384 -16.07 32.75 1.22
N ALA A 385 -15.01 32.05 1.66
CA ALA A 385 -15.01 31.38 2.95
C ALA A 385 -15.02 32.37 4.13
N GLN A 386 -14.32 33.50 4.03
CA GLN A 386 -14.40 34.59 5.01
C GLN A 386 -15.79 35.23 5.05
N ALA A 387 -16.42 35.43 3.89
CA ALA A 387 -17.78 35.95 3.80
C ALA A 387 -18.80 34.99 4.45
N PHE A 388 -18.63 33.68 4.24
CA PHE A 388 -19.39 32.64 4.93
C PHE A 388 -19.25 32.79 6.45
N ASP A 389 -18.02 32.77 6.97
CA ASP A 389 -17.74 32.85 8.40
C ASP A 389 -18.32 34.14 9.02
N ALA A 390 -18.17 35.28 8.33
CA ALA A 390 -18.68 36.58 8.79
C ALA A 390 -20.21 36.64 8.82
N LEU A 391 -20.89 36.09 7.81
CA LEU A 391 -22.36 36.03 7.79
C LEU A 391 -22.91 35.19 8.93
N ARG A 392 -22.31 34.02 9.14
CA ARG A 392 -22.72 33.07 10.20
C ARG A 392 -22.48 33.65 11.58
N ALA A 393 -21.36 34.33 11.78
CA ALA A 393 -21.06 35.02 13.04
C ALA A 393 -22.06 36.14 13.34
N ARG A 394 -22.54 36.85 12.31
CA ARG A 394 -23.43 38.01 12.48
C ARG A 394 -24.91 37.64 12.63
N HIS A 395 -25.38 36.64 11.89
CA HIS A 395 -26.81 36.35 11.74
C HIS A 395 -27.21 34.94 12.20
N GLY A 396 -26.25 34.09 12.56
CA GLY A 396 -26.51 32.71 12.96
C GLY A 396 -26.75 31.78 11.77
N LYS A 397 -27.51 30.70 12.02
CA LYS A 397 -27.71 29.58 11.10
C LYS A 397 -29.13 29.01 11.15
N GLY A 398 -29.52 28.27 10.12
CA GLY A 398 -30.82 27.60 10.06
C GLY A 398 -32.00 28.55 9.89
N LEU A 399 -31.78 29.73 9.33
CA LEU A 399 -32.84 30.72 9.09
C LEU A 399 -33.81 30.21 8.01
N SER A 400 -35.10 30.55 8.12
CA SER A 400 -36.03 30.31 7.03
C SER A 400 -35.61 31.11 5.80
N GLN A 401 -35.94 30.61 4.60
CA GLN A 401 -35.61 31.29 3.35
C GLN A 401 -36.11 32.74 3.35
N GLN A 402 -37.32 32.98 3.88
CA GLN A 402 -37.92 34.30 3.98
C GLN A 402 -37.14 35.23 4.94
N ALA A 403 -36.78 34.74 6.13
CA ALA A 403 -36.01 35.54 7.09
C ALA A 403 -34.61 35.91 6.57
N ALA A 404 -33.93 34.97 5.89
CA ALA A 404 -32.65 35.25 5.26
C ALA A 404 -32.77 36.24 4.08
N LEU A 405 -33.88 36.17 3.31
CA LEU A 405 -34.16 37.11 2.23
C LEU A 405 -34.41 38.53 2.76
N GLU A 406 -35.09 38.66 3.90
CA GLU A 406 -35.31 39.95 4.55
C GLU A 406 -33.99 40.60 4.99
N LEU A 407 -33.01 39.80 5.43
CA LEU A 407 -31.67 40.30 5.76
C LEU A 407 -30.93 40.83 4.52
N TRP A 408 -31.06 40.12 3.38
CA TRP A 408 -30.53 40.61 2.10
C TRP A 408 -31.18 41.94 1.69
N ASN A 409 -32.51 42.03 1.78
CA ASN A 409 -33.26 43.21 1.38
C ASN A 409 -33.03 44.43 2.29
N LYS A 410 -32.54 44.22 3.52
CA LYS A 410 -32.12 45.31 4.43
C LYS A 410 -30.78 45.94 4.04
N MET A 411 -29.96 45.26 3.24
CA MET A 411 -28.72 45.83 2.70
C MET A 411 -29.04 46.84 1.60
N THR A 412 -28.28 47.92 1.54
CA THR A 412 -28.36 48.86 0.40
C THR A 412 -27.87 48.20 -0.89
N ALA A 413 -28.27 48.72 -2.05
CA ALA A 413 -27.80 48.22 -3.34
C ALA A 413 -26.26 48.20 -3.43
N THR A 414 -25.60 49.23 -2.89
CA THR A 414 -24.13 49.29 -2.81
C THR A 414 -23.54 48.17 -1.96
N GLN A 415 -24.15 47.87 -0.80
CA GLN A 415 -23.72 46.78 0.07
C GLN A 415 -23.91 45.42 -0.60
N GLN A 416 -25.03 45.22 -1.29
CA GLN A 416 -25.31 43.99 -2.05
C GLN A 416 -24.26 43.78 -3.15
N LEU A 417 -23.98 44.81 -3.96
CA LEU A 417 -22.96 44.76 -5.00
C LEU A 417 -21.56 44.51 -4.43
N GLN A 418 -21.21 45.19 -3.33
CA GLN A 418 -19.91 45.00 -2.68
C GLN A 418 -19.75 43.58 -2.12
N TRP A 419 -20.79 43.03 -1.52
CA TRP A 419 -20.77 41.65 -1.01
C TRP A 419 -20.65 40.64 -2.15
N GLN A 420 -21.40 40.80 -3.25
CA GLN A 420 -21.30 39.93 -4.42
C GLN A 420 -19.91 40.02 -5.06
N ALA A 421 -19.37 41.22 -5.24
CA ALA A 421 -18.06 41.41 -5.84
C ALA A 421 -16.94 40.78 -4.99
N SER A 422 -16.96 41.01 -3.68
CA SER A 422 -15.93 40.50 -2.76
C SER A 422 -16.02 38.99 -2.52
N SER A 423 -17.22 38.44 -2.29
CA SER A 423 -17.40 37.01 -2.03
C SER A 423 -17.41 36.18 -3.32
N GLY A 424 -17.96 36.72 -4.42
CA GLY A 424 -18.22 35.99 -5.67
C GLY A 424 -19.44 35.09 -5.61
N LEU A 425 -20.27 35.29 -4.58
CA LEU A 425 -21.52 34.59 -4.35
C LEU A 425 -22.68 35.51 -4.72
N ASP A 426 -23.80 34.92 -5.12
CA ASP A 426 -25.03 35.64 -5.46
C ASP A 426 -26.00 35.70 -4.27
N ARG A 427 -27.14 36.37 -4.49
CA ARG A 427 -28.21 36.52 -3.50
C ARG A 427 -28.69 35.16 -3.01
N GLU A 428 -28.82 34.22 -3.93
CA GLU A 428 -29.26 32.86 -3.68
C GLU A 428 -28.32 32.13 -2.72
N ALA A 429 -27.01 32.25 -2.93
CA ALA A 429 -26.00 31.71 -2.03
C ALA A 429 -25.96 32.44 -0.67
N PHE A 430 -26.17 33.76 -0.63
CA PHE A 430 -26.32 34.50 0.64
C PHE A 430 -27.42 33.90 1.53
N VAL A 431 -28.60 33.70 0.92
CA VAL A 431 -29.78 33.13 1.60
C VAL A 431 -29.50 31.71 2.07
N ASP A 432 -28.84 30.91 1.23
CA ASP A 432 -28.53 29.51 1.51
C ASP A 432 -27.48 29.32 2.59
N ILE A 433 -26.47 30.19 2.66
CA ILE A 433 -25.48 30.20 3.76
C ILE A 433 -26.19 30.37 5.10
N LEU A 434 -27.18 31.26 5.18
CA LEU A 434 -27.94 31.51 6.40
C LEU A 434 -28.96 30.40 6.69
N GLY A 435 -29.54 29.79 5.66
CA GLY A 435 -30.50 28.70 5.78
C GLY A 435 -29.89 27.34 6.11
N PHE A 436 -28.62 27.11 5.76
CA PHE A 436 -27.97 25.83 6.01
C PHE A 436 -27.82 25.53 7.51
N SER A 437 -28.19 24.33 7.93
CA SER A 437 -27.88 23.83 9.28
C SER A 437 -27.05 22.54 9.17
N PRO A 438 -25.91 22.44 9.87
CA PRO A 438 -25.12 21.22 9.89
C PRO A 438 -25.93 20.02 10.38
N ASP A 439 -25.72 18.86 9.76
CA ASP A 439 -26.38 17.61 10.14
C ASP A 439 -25.41 16.42 10.05
N GLY A 440 -25.42 15.59 11.10
CA GLY A 440 -24.59 14.41 11.21
C GLY A 440 -23.07 14.67 11.14
N ARG A 441 -22.34 13.65 10.71
CA ARG A 441 -20.86 13.66 10.68
C ARG A 441 -20.25 14.15 9.36
N ALA A 442 -21.07 14.36 8.34
CA ALA A 442 -20.61 14.56 6.97
C ALA A 442 -21.26 15.77 6.27
N ARG A 443 -22.09 16.55 6.98
CA ARG A 443 -22.56 17.87 6.55
C ARG A 443 -22.26 18.87 7.66
N THR A 444 -20.97 19.09 7.88
CA THR A 444 -20.41 19.97 8.89
C THR A 444 -20.38 21.42 8.42
N GLU A 445 -20.18 22.34 9.37
CA GLU A 445 -19.96 23.77 9.08
C GLU A 445 -18.76 23.98 8.12
N SER A 446 -17.69 23.20 8.32
CA SER A 446 -16.48 23.26 7.50
C SER A 446 -16.75 22.79 6.06
N GLU A 447 -17.51 21.70 5.88
CA GLU A 447 -17.92 21.22 4.57
C GLU A 447 -18.76 22.27 3.82
N ALA A 448 -19.71 22.92 4.50
CA ALA A 448 -20.48 24.00 3.90
C ALA A 448 -19.61 25.20 3.50
N ARG A 449 -18.74 25.66 4.41
CA ARG A 449 -17.78 26.72 4.11
C ARG A 449 -16.97 26.42 2.84
N ASN A 450 -16.47 25.19 2.70
CA ASN A 450 -15.71 24.77 1.52
C ASN A 450 -16.59 24.63 0.27
N ALA A 451 -17.86 24.21 0.41
CA ALA A 451 -18.81 24.10 -0.68
C ALA A 451 -19.18 25.44 -1.30
N PHE A 452 -19.47 26.44 -0.48
CA PHE A 452 -19.73 27.80 -0.97
C PHE A 452 -18.46 28.43 -1.55
N ALA A 453 -17.29 28.19 -0.96
CA ALA A 453 -16.03 28.65 -1.52
C ALA A 453 -15.75 28.05 -2.91
N ALA A 454 -16.00 26.74 -3.08
CA ALA A 454 -15.87 26.08 -4.38
C ALA A 454 -16.86 26.64 -5.41
N HIS A 455 -18.12 26.84 -5.02
CA HIS A 455 -19.14 27.45 -5.88
C HIS A 455 -18.70 28.83 -6.39
N ALA A 456 -18.14 29.67 -5.52
CA ALA A 456 -17.63 30.99 -5.91
C ALA A 456 -16.48 30.91 -6.94
N VAL A 457 -15.60 29.91 -6.83
CA VAL A 457 -14.49 29.70 -7.77
C VAL A 457 -14.99 29.19 -9.12
N PHE A 458 -15.95 28.26 -9.17
CA PHE A 458 -16.48 27.75 -10.44
C PHE A 458 -17.18 28.82 -11.30
N ARG A 459 -17.55 29.94 -10.68
CA ARG A 459 -18.13 31.11 -11.37
C ARG A 459 -17.06 32.07 -11.90
N LEU A 460 -15.78 31.88 -11.57
CA LEU A 460 -14.71 32.69 -12.13
C LEU A 460 -14.60 32.50 -13.65
N GLY A 461 -14.61 33.62 -14.37
CA GLY A 461 -14.52 33.61 -15.82
C GLY A 461 -15.78 33.08 -16.52
N SER A 462 -16.93 32.99 -15.84
CA SER A 462 -18.20 32.64 -16.46
C SER A 462 -18.68 33.78 -17.40
N GLY A 463 -18.73 33.48 -18.70
CA GLY A 463 -19.14 34.34 -19.81
C GLY A 463 -19.51 33.47 -21.03
N ASN A 464 -19.59 34.04 -22.24
CA ASN A 464 -20.04 33.31 -23.46
C ASN A 464 -19.03 32.27 -24.03
N SER A 465 -17.94 31.93 -23.33
CA SER A 465 -16.92 30.96 -23.75
C SER A 465 -16.49 30.07 -22.59
N ALA A 466 -15.94 28.89 -22.88
CA ALA A 466 -15.42 27.96 -21.88
C ALA A 466 -14.39 28.65 -20.97
N GLY A 467 -14.71 28.79 -19.68
CA GLY A 467 -13.97 29.58 -18.71
C GLY A 467 -13.03 28.76 -17.83
N PHE A 468 -12.38 29.41 -16.86
CA PHE A 468 -11.51 28.74 -15.87
C PHE A 468 -12.27 27.66 -15.06
N GLY A 469 -13.53 27.92 -14.73
CA GLY A 469 -14.41 26.95 -14.08
C GLY A 469 -14.60 25.67 -14.91
N ASP A 470 -14.73 25.77 -16.23
CA ASP A 470 -14.92 24.62 -17.11
C ASP A 470 -13.64 23.80 -17.23
N TRP A 471 -12.48 24.47 -17.33
CA TRP A 471 -11.18 23.81 -17.27
C TRP A 471 -11.00 23.03 -15.95
N LEU A 472 -11.36 23.61 -14.81
CA LEU A 472 -11.30 22.93 -13.52
C LEU A 472 -12.20 21.68 -13.49
N LYS A 473 -13.44 21.78 -13.97
CA LYS A 473 -14.37 20.64 -14.03
C LYS A 473 -13.87 19.52 -14.95
N ALA A 474 -13.27 19.89 -16.08
CA ALA A 474 -12.63 18.94 -16.98
C ALA A 474 -11.46 18.22 -16.31
N LEU A 475 -10.63 18.94 -15.55
CA LEU A 475 -9.51 18.36 -14.82
C LEU A 475 -9.97 17.41 -13.70
N PHE A 476 -11.04 17.72 -12.99
CA PHE A 476 -11.64 16.81 -12.00
C PHE A 476 -12.26 15.55 -12.62
N SER A 477 -12.75 15.65 -13.85
CA SER A 477 -13.38 14.53 -14.57
C SER A 477 -12.36 13.56 -15.18
N ASP A 478 -11.09 13.96 -15.30
CA ASP A 478 -9.99 13.12 -15.78
C ASP A 478 -9.28 12.44 -14.60
N GLN A 479 -9.57 11.15 -14.38
CA GLN A 479 -8.99 10.38 -13.28
C GLN A 479 -7.47 10.24 -13.34
N ALA A 480 -6.88 10.22 -14.54
CA ALA A 480 -5.43 10.10 -14.69
C ALA A 480 -4.76 11.42 -14.28
N ARG A 481 -5.23 12.55 -14.80
CA ARG A 481 -4.70 13.88 -14.47
C ARG A 481 -4.89 14.21 -13.00
N PHE A 482 -6.09 13.93 -12.48
CA PHE A 482 -6.39 14.11 -11.07
C PHE A 482 -5.54 13.19 -10.17
N GLY A 483 -5.40 11.93 -10.55
CA GLY A 483 -4.58 10.95 -9.85
C GLY A 483 -3.09 11.32 -9.82
N LEU A 484 -2.59 12.04 -10.83
CA LEU A 484 -1.24 12.59 -10.84
C LEU A 484 -1.07 13.68 -9.77
N ILE A 485 -2.00 14.64 -9.73
CA ILE A 485 -1.96 15.77 -8.77
C ILE A 485 -2.08 15.25 -7.32
N SER A 486 -2.90 14.23 -7.11
CA SER A 486 -3.04 13.55 -5.81
C SER A 486 -1.71 12.97 -5.31
N ARG A 487 -0.98 12.28 -6.20
CA ARG A 487 0.35 11.74 -5.90
C ARG A 487 1.37 12.82 -5.61
N LEU A 488 1.33 13.93 -6.36
CA LEU A 488 2.23 15.07 -6.13
C LEU A 488 2.03 15.70 -4.74
N LEU A 489 0.79 15.84 -4.28
CA LEU A 489 0.50 16.31 -2.92
C LEU A 489 1.07 15.35 -1.87
N LEU A 490 0.80 14.05 -1.99
CA LEU A 490 1.27 13.04 -1.02
C LEU A 490 2.79 12.92 -1.03
N ARG A 491 3.42 13.02 -2.20
CA ARG A 491 4.86 13.12 -2.37
C ARG A 491 5.41 14.34 -1.63
N GLN A 492 4.78 15.50 -1.80
CA GLN A 492 5.22 16.71 -1.12
C GLN A 492 5.07 16.61 0.41
N HIS A 493 3.97 16.03 0.91
CA HIS A 493 3.81 15.75 2.34
C HIS A 493 4.89 14.82 2.87
N LEU A 494 5.17 13.73 2.15
CA LEU A 494 6.24 12.80 2.49
C LEU A 494 7.60 13.51 2.55
N ARG A 495 7.96 14.28 1.52
CA ARG A 495 9.23 15.02 1.48
C ARG A 495 9.35 16.08 2.58
N THR A 496 8.28 16.83 2.82
CA THR A 496 8.23 17.83 3.91
C THR A 496 8.50 17.16 5.26
N LEU A 497 7.88 16.00 5.49
CA LEU A 497 8.05 15.24 6.70
C LEU A 497 9.46 14.65 6.85
N LEU A 498 10.01 14.08 5.76
CA LEU A 498 11.36 13.51 5.78
C LEU A 498 12.46 14.58 5.89
N ALA A 499 12.18 15.82 5.47
CA ALA A 499 13.09 16.95 5.58
C ALA A 499 13.03 17.64 6.95
N GLU A 500 12.00 17.40 7.76
CA GLU A 500 11.78 18.09 9.03
C GLU A 500 12.86 17.74 10.07
N PRO A 501 13.69 18.71 10.50
CA PRO A 501 14.76 18.46 11.47
C PRO A 501 14.25 17.88 12.80
N ALA A 502 13.09 18.34 13.28
CA ALA A 502 12.50 17.86 14.53
C ALA A 502 12.12 16.37 14.51
N LEU A 503 12.01 15.76 13.32
CA LEU A 503 11.64 14.36 13.13
C LEU A 503 12.81 13.46 12.76
N GLN A 504 13.99 13.99 12.45
CA GLN A 504 15.14 13.21 11.96
C GLN A 504 15.46 11.99 12.83
N THR A 505 15.57 12.17 14.15
CA THR A 505 15.84 11.05 15.09
C THR A 505 14.71 10.03 15.10
N ARG A 506 13.45 10.46 14.90
CA ARG A 506 12.28 9.56 14.89
C ARG A 506 12.15 8.80 13.58
N LEU A 507 12.66 9.35 12.49
CA LEU A 507 12.54 8.77 11.14
C LEU A 507 13.83 8.11 10.65
N SER A 508 14.91 8.21 11.44
CA SER A 508 16.16 7.49 11.18
C SER A 508 16.13 6.10 11.80
N ASN A 509 16.64 5.13 11.04
CA ASN A 509 16.90 3.79 11.51
C ASN A 509 18.41 3.65 11.76
N LEU A 510 18.80 3.68 13.04
CA LEU A 510 20.19 3.53 13.47
C LEU A 510 20.54 2.09 13.87
N GLU A 511 19.56 1.20 13.81
CA GLU A 511 19.79 -0.22 14.04
C GLU A 511 20.68 -0.79 12.93
N SER A 512 21.40 -1.88 13.22
CA SER A 512 22.21 -2.53 12.20
C SER A 512 21.29 -3.11 11.11
N PRO A 513 21.48 -2.75 9.82
CA PRO A 513 20.73 -3.31 8.72
C PRO A 513 20.69 -4.83 8.82
N THR A 514 19.58 -5.44 8.38
CA THR A 514 19.35 -6.91 8.36
C THR A 514 19.14 -7.61 9.72
N THR A 515 19.10 -6.85 10.81
CA THR A 515 18.70 -7.39 12.13
C THR A 515 17.18 -7.33 12.33
N LYS A 516 16.64 -8.19 13.22
CA LYS A 516 15.23 -8.10 13.63
C LYS A 516 14.88 -6.74 14.24
N ALA A 517 15.81 -6.14 14.97
CA ALA A 517 15.64 -4.80 15.54
C ALA A 517 15.48 -3.74 14.44
N PHE A 518 16.30 -3.82 13.39
CA PHE A 518 16.17 -2.96 12.22
C PHE A 518 14.83 -3.11 11.51
N ASP A 519 14.37 -4.33 11.27
CA ASP A 519 13.07 -4.59 10.63
C ASP A 519 11.92 -3.98 11.45
N GLN A 520 11.90 -4.22 12.77
CA GLN A 520 10.91 -3.68 13.68
C GLN A 520 10.95 -2.15 13.74
N ARG A 521 12.15 -1.58 13.76
CA ARG A 521 12.36 -0.14 13.75
C ARG A 521 11.89 0.49 12.44
N GLN A 522 12.21 -0.12 11.30
CA GLN A 522 11.80 0.34 9.99
C GLN A 522 10.27 0.32 9.87
N GLN A 523 9.63 -0.75 10.31
CA GLN A 523 8.17 -0.86 10.32
C GLN A 523 7.52 0.24 11.17
N SER A 524 8.09 0.54 12.34
CA SER A 524 7.62 1.65 13.19
C SER A 524 7.80 3.01 12.51
N ILE A 525 8.89 3.22 11.79
CA ILE A 525 9.13 4.45 11.01
C ILE A 525 8.09 4.59 9.89
N GLU A 526 7.84 3.54 9.09
CA GLU A 526 6.81 3.59 8.03
C GLU A 526 5.42 3.86 8.59
N GLN A 527 5.11 3.36 9.79
CA GLN A 527 3.84 3.65 10.46
C GLN A 527 3.75 5.11 10.94
N ASP A 528 4.83 5.67 11.49
CA ASP A 528 4.85 7.09 11.92
C ASP A 528 4.75 8.02 10.71
N ILE A 529 5.45 7.71 9.60
CA ILE A 529 5.33 8.42 8.32
C ILE A 529 3.87 8.43 7.85
N ALA A 530 3.25 7.25 7.74
CA ALA A 530 1.89 7.14 7.22
C ALA A 530 0.86 7.84 8.12
N TYR A 531 0.99 7.71 9.45
CA TYR A 531 0.14 8.40 10.41
C TYR A 531 0.25 9.93 10.26
N ARG A 532 1.47 10.46 10.18
CA ARG A 532 1.70 11.91 10.04
C ARG A 532 1.29 12.45 8.68
N VAL A 533 1.51 11.71 7.60
CA VAL A 533 0.99 12.09 6.28
C VAL A 533 -0.53 12.12 6.32
N ALA A 534 -1.20 11.16 6.99
CA ALA A 534 -2.66 11.21 7.17
C ALA A 534 -3.12 12.45 7.96
N LEU A 535 -2.36 12.86 8.99
CA LEU A 535 -2.61 14.12 9.71
C LEU A 535 -2.43 15.34 8.80
N MET A 536 -1.39 15.39 7.96
CA MET A 536 -1.18 16.49 7.01
C MET A 536 -2.30 16.55 5.98
N HIS A 537 -2.67 15.38 5.45
CA HIS A 537 -3.64 15.21 4.39
C HIS A 537 -5.04 15.73 4.78
N ASN A 538 -5.50 15.48 6.02
CA ASN A 538 -6.80 15.95 6.50
C ASN A 538 -6.72 17.11 7.53
N GLY A 539 -5.52 17.60 7.83
CA GLY A 539 -5.30 18.56 8.92
C GLY A 539 -5.61 20.00 8.56
N GLY A 540 -5.61 20.35 7.26
CA GLY A 540 -5.73 21.73 6.81
C GLY A 540 -4.77 22.67 7.55
N LYS A 541 -5.27 23.71 8.21
CA LYS A 541 -4.46 24.63 9.03
C LYS A 541 -3.79 23.98 10.26
N GLN A 542 -4.30 22.83 10.71
CA GLN A 542 -3.74 22.06 11.83
C GLN A 542 -2.64 21.08 11.38
N ALA A 543 -2.36 21.00 10.07
CA ALA A 543 -1.34 20.12 9.51
C ALA A 543 0.08 20.38 10.07
N ALA A 544 0.37 21.60 10.54
CA ALA A 544 1.63 21.91 11.22
C ALA A 544 1.87 21.03 12.47
N GLY A 545 0.81 20.54 13.12
CA GLY A 545 0.93 19.60 14.23
C GLY A 545 1.46 18.22 13.82
N ALA A 546 1.46 17.87 12.53
CA ALA A 546 2.06 16.64 12.04
C ALA A 546 3.59 16.67 12.01
N LEU A 547 4.19 17.87 11.96
CA LEU A 547 5.65 18.07 11.96
C LEU A 547 6.21 18.20 13.38
N ASP A 548 5.40 18.57 14.35
CA ASP A 548 5.79 18.67 15.75
C ASP A 548 5.64 17.30 16.45
N PRO A 549 6.72 16.68 16.94
CA PRO A 549 6.66 15.39 17.64
C PRO A 549 5.94 15.43 18.99
N ASN A 550 5.82 16.60 19.61
CA ASN A 550 5.31 16.80 20.96
C ASN A 550 3.88 17.35 20.99
N ARG A 551 3.40 17.92 19.88
CA ARG A 551 2.04 18.44 19.78
C ARG A 551 1.04 17.32 19.55
N LYS A 552 0.05 17.23 20.44
CA LYS A 552 -1.09 16.34 20.24
C LYS A 552 -2.04 16.92 19.18
N PRO A 553 -2.37 16.18 18.11
CA PRO A 553 -3.37 16.64 17.15
C PRO A 553 -4.77 16.69 17.81
N PRO A 554 -5.70 17.49 17.27
CA PRO A 554 -7.09 17.45 17.72
C PRO A 554 -7.69 16.04 17.63
N ALA A 555 -8.58 15.68 18.56
CA ALA A 555 -9.13 14.32 18.66
C ALA A 555 -9.87 13.84 17.40
N TYR A 556 -10.46 14.73 16.60
CA TYR A 556 -11.08 14.33 15.33
C TYR A 556 -10.03 13.94 14.27
N LEU A 557 -8.90 14.66 14.22
CA LEU A 557 -7.82 14.42 13.27
C LEU A 557 -7.01 13.19 13.66
N GLN A 558 -6.81 12.98 14.97
CA GLN A 558 -6.25 11.74 15.50
C GLN A 558 -7.10 10.53 15.08
N ARG A 559 -8.43 10.59 15.29
CA ARG A 559 -9.34 9.52 14.87
C ARG A 559 -9.26 9.25 13.37
N TYR A 560 -9.18 10.29 12.55
CA TYR A 560 -8.98 10.13 11.11
C TYR A 560 -7.70 9.36 10.78
N ALA A 561 -6.56 9.77 11.34
CA ALA A 561 -5.29 9.10 11.10
C ALA A 561 -5.27 7.67 11.66
N GLU A 562 -5.93 7.41 12.79
CA GLU A 562 -6.10 6.04 13.31
C GLU A 562 -6.98 5.17 12.40
N GLU A 563 -8.06 5.71 11.83
CA GLU A 563 -8.86 4.98 10.82
C GLU A 563 -7.98 4.65 9.61
N PHE A 564 -7.33 5.68 9.06
CA PHE A 564 -6.41 5.59 7.92
C PHE A 564 -5.39 4.45 8.07
N MET A 565 -4.86 4.27 9.28
CA MET A 565 -3.81 3.29 9.54
C MET A 565 -4.30 1.85 9.59
N ARG A 566 -5.45 1.57 10.23
CA ARG A 566 -5.78 0.20 10.69
C ARG A 566 -7.21 -0.28 10.43
N VAL A 567 -8.12 0.57 9.95
CA VAL A 567 -9.53 0.17 9.81
C VAL A 567 -9.77 -0.47 8.44
N ALA A 568 -10.25 -1.72 8.43
CA ALA A 568 -10.52 -2.44 7.19
C ALA A 568 -11.56 -1.70 6.36
N GLY A 569 -11.24 -1.50 5.08
CA GLY A 569 -12.10 -0.76 4.17
C GLY A 569 -12.22 0.73 4.46
N ARG A 570 -11.38 1.29 5.34
CA ARG A 570 -11.24 2.73 5.59
C ARG A 570 -9.77 3.05 5.82
N GLY A 571 -9.00 3.27 4.74
CA GLY A 571 -7.56 3.50 4.83
C GLY A 571 -6.72 2.23 4.83
N ASN A 572 -6.81 1.47 5.92
CA ASN A 572 -6.06 0.24 6.18
C ASN A 572 -4.61 0.22 5.67
N TRP A 573 -3.83 1.28 5.88
CA TRP A 573 -2.43 1.37 5.43
C TRP A 573 -1.59 0.16 5.86
N GLN A 574 -1.80 -0.32 7.09
CA GLN A 574 -1.08 -1.47 7.65
C GLN A 574 -1.30 -2.77 6.89
N ALA A 575 -2.37 -2.89 6.08
CA ALA A 575 -2.64 -4.04 5.23
C ALA A 575 -2.02 -3.95 3.84
N LEU A 576 -1.67 -2.75 3.36
CA LEU A 576 -1.23 -2.51 1.99
C LEU A 576 0.26 -2.78 1.83
N ARG A 577 0.63 -3.55 0.80
CA ARG A 577 2.00 -3.79 0.36
C ARG A 577 2.16 -3.42 -1.10
N CYS A 578 3.35 -2.96 -1.47
CA CYS A 578 3.70 -2.85 -2.88
C CYS A 578 4.19 -4.20 -3.40
N GLY A 579 3.40 -4.82 -4.26
CA GLY A 579 3.83 -5.93 -5.12
C GLY A 579 4.32 -5.39 -6.46
N GLN A 580 5.20 -6.17 -7.09
CA GLN A 580 5.70 -5.92 -8.43
C GLN A 580 5.08 -6.96 -9.36
N SER A 581 4.73 -6.57 -10.58
CA SER A 581 4.32 -7.51 -11.64
C SER A 581 3.10 -8.38 -11.29
N LEU A 582 2.19 -7.86 -10.47
CA LEU A 582 0.88 -8.43 -10.21
C LEU A 582 0.04 -8.49 -11.50
N GLY A 583 0.15 -7.46 -12.36
CA GLY A 583 -0.66 -7.35 -13.58
C GLY A 583 -2.09 -6.82 -13.35
N LEU A 584 -2.35 -6.23 -12.18
CA LEU A 584 -3.64 -5.62 -11.80
C LEU A 584 -3.42 -4.52 -10.76
N ALA A 585 -4.38 -3.60 -10.60
CA ALA A 585 -4.26 -2.47 -9.68
C ALA A 585 -4.11 -2.87 -8.19
N GLY A 586 -4.71 -3.99 -7.77
CA GLY A 586 -4.57 -4.48 -6.40
C GLY A 586 -5.26 -5.82 -6.12
N LEU A 587 -4.70 -6.57 -5.17
CA LEU A 587 -5.11 -7.90 -4.78
C LEU A 587 -5.44 -7.97 -3.28
N GLN A 588 -6.59 -8.55 -2.93
CA GLN A 588 -6.96 -8.86 -1.54
C GLN A 588 -6.88 -10.37 -1.30
N MET A 589 -6.01 -10.78 -0.38
CA MET A 589 -5.69 -12.19 -0.16
C MET A 589 -6.50 -12.83 0.96
N GLN A 590 -7.03 -14.02 0.68
CA GLN A 590 -7.67 -14.88 1.67
C GLN A 590 -6.65 -15.69 2.45
N THR A 591 -6.88 -15.85 3.75
CA THR A 591 -6.03 -16.69 4.62
C THR A 591 -6.07 -18.15 4.17
N LEU A 592 -4.92 -18.81 4.21
CA LEU A 592 -4.77 -20.24 4.02
C LEU A 592 -5.54 -21.01 5.09
N LYS A 593 -6.54 -21.79 4.66
CA LYS A 593 -7.29 -22.71 5.52
C LYS A 593 -6.58 -24.06 5.52
N LEU A 594 -5.69 -24.26 6.50
CA LEU A 594 -5.02 -25.56 6.69
C LEU A 594 -5.88 -26.56 7.50
N ALA A 595 -7.04 -26.11 8.03
CA ALA A 595 -7.91 -26.85 8.94
C ALA A 595 -9.08 -27.59 8.25
#